data_AF-A0A7X7GWB7-F1
#
_entry.id   AF-A0A7X7GWB7-F1
#
_cell.length_a   1.000
_cell.length_b   1.000
_cell.length_c   1.000
_cell.angle_alpha   90.00
_cell.angle_beta   90.00
_cell.angle_gamma   90.00
#
_symmetry.space_group_name_H-M   'P 1'
#
loop_
_entity.id
_entity.type
_entity.pdbx_description
1 polymer ?
#
loop_
_entity_poly.entity_id
_entity_poly.type
_entity_poly.pdbx_seq_one_letter_code
_entity_poly.pdbx_strand_id
1 'polypeptide(L)'
;MNRRWSAPPQRDDQEPSAFAGILQNLCAATSARAAALVDVEGETVDYAAARDPFEIKVAAAEWGLILRFLGQARGELAHTQELYVRAASRSYCLVALEEGYALVMELPRWCFSVSQRAVCQAVQELSEEAGLANPLWCGAGASWRRVQVHTAEGTRRPLAICLERRWQELSVLGRYQEPAFRPGEVGYRVRLYDGHELNLVREPLGIWYLDLVS
;
A
#
# COMPACT_ATOMS: atom_id res chain seq x y z
N MET A 1 -15.22 -19.08 24.45
CA MET A 1 -14.16 -19.68 23.61
C MET A 1 -13.06 -18.64 23.43
N ASN A 2 -11.98 -18.76 24.21
CA ASN A 2 -10.86 -17.81 24.23
C ASN A 2 -9.95 -18.05 23.02
N ARG A 3 -9.93 -17.14 22.05
CA ARG A 3 -8.89 -17.12 21.01
C ARG A 3 -7.62 -16.58 21.64
N ARG A 4 -6.67 -17.48 21.94
CA ARG A 4 -5.28 -17.09 22.21
C ARG A 4 -4.75 -16.36 20.97
N TRP A 5 -4.36 -15.11 21.14
CA TRP A 5 -3.56 -14.38 20.18
C TRP A 5 -2.16 -15.01 20.20
N SER A 6 -1.91 -15.94 19.28
CA SER A 6 -0.55 -16.41 19.01
C SER A 6 0.22 -15.23 18.41
N ALA A 7 1.45 -14.99 18.89
CA ALA A 7 2.36 -14.08 18.21
C ALA A 7 2.46 -14.48 16.73
N PRO A 8 2.58 -13.53 15.79
CA PRO A 8 2.85 -13.87 14.40
C PRO A 8 4.09 -14.77 14.34
N PRO A 9 4.12 -15.79 13.46
CA PRO A 9 5.29 -16.63 13.31
C PRO A 9 6.50 -15.73 13.00
N GLN A 10 7.59 -15.93 13.75
CA GLN A 10 8.85 -15.23 13.50
C GLN A 10 9.40 -15.67 12.14
N ARG A 11 9.87 -14.70 11.33
CA ARG A 11 10.69 -14.96 10.15
C ARG A 11 12.04 -15.46 10.66
N ASP A 12 12.25 -16.77 10.70
CA ASP A 12 13.52 -17.37 11.12
C ASP A 12 14.54 -17.46 9.96
N ASP A 13 14.13 -17.10 8.74
CA ASP A 13 14.86 -17.46 7.52
C ASP A 13 15.75 -16.33 6.94
N GLN A 14 15.60 -15.08 7.37
CA GLN A 14 16.25 -13.91 6.76
C GLN A 14 16.32 -12.72 7.73
N GLU A 15 17.42 -11.95 7.68
CA GLU A 15 17.47 -10.62 8.30
C GLU A 15 16.41 -9.69 7.69
N PRO A 16 15.82 -8.76 8.47
CA PRO A 16 14.79 -7.85 7.95
C PRO A 16 15.39 -6.92 6.88
N SER A 17 15.03 -7.15 5.62
CA SER A 17 15.37 -6.28 4.50
C SER A 17 14.52 -5.00 4.50
N ALA A 18 14.90 -4.00 3.71
CA ALA A 18 14.05 -2.83 3.48
C ALA A 18 12.73 -3.21 2.77
N PHE A 19 12.78 -4.14 1.78
CA PHE A 19 11.59 -4.68 1.11
C PHE A 19 10.59 -5.27 2.10
N ALA A 20 11.05 -6.06 3.06
CA ALA A 20 10.24 -6.64 4.12
C ALA A 20 9.44 -5.58 4.89
N GLY A 21 10.10 -4.47 5.24
CA GLY A 21 9.49 -3.35 5.94
C GLY A 21 8.40 -2.66 5.10
N ILE A 22 8.68 -2.43 3.82
CA ILE A 22 7.72 -1.82 2.88
C ILE A 22 6.48 -2.71 2.72
N LEU A 23 6.67 -4.01 2.47
CA LEU A 23 5.58 -4.98 2.32
C LEU A 23 4.74 -5.11 3.60
N GLN A 24 5.37 -5.06 4.77
CA GLN A 24 4.65 -5.09 6.06
C GLN A 24 3.80 -3.83 6.26
N ASN A 25 4.34 -2.65 5.90
CA ASN A 25 3.60 -1.39 5.95
C ASN A 25 2.40 -1.40 4.99
N LEU A 26 2.58 -1.95 3.79
CA LEU A 26 1.51 -2.14 2.81
C LEU A 26 0.40 -3.03 3.36
N CYS A 27 0.73 -4.18 3.93
CA CYS A 27 -0.26 -5.08 4.56
C CYS A 27 -1.05 -4.37 5.67
N ALA A 28 -0.36 -3.61 6.53
CA ALA A 28 -1.00 -2.84 7.60
C ALA A 28 -1.92 -1.72 7.09
N ALA A 29 -1.58 -1.10 5.95
CA ALA A 29 -2.37 -0.02 5.35
C ALA A 29 -3.59 -0.53 4.56
N THR A 30 -3.53 -1.76 4.04
CA THR A 30 -4.53 -2.31 3.11
C THR A 30 -5.37 -3.43 3.71
N SER A 31 -5.04 -3.90 4.92
CA SER A 31 -5.59 -5.13 5.50
C SER A 31 -5.33 -6.38 4.66
N ALA A 32 -4.33 -6.35 3.77
CA ALA A 32 -3.83 -7.55 3.12
C ALA A 32 -3.30 -8.54 4.16
N ARG A 33 -3.50 -9.82 3.91
CA ARG A 33 -3.05 -10.91 4.79
C ARG A 33 -1.56 -11.18 4.62
N ALA A 34 -1.11 -11.04 3.38
CA ALA A 34 0.27 -11.14 3.00
C ALA A 34 0.53 -10.35 1.71
N ALA A 35 1.79 -10.01 1.47
CA ALA A 35 2.28 -9.42 0.24
C ALA A 35 3.65 -10.01 -0.09
N ALA A 36 4.02 -10.05 -1.36
CA ALA A 36 5.33 -10.51 -1.82
C ALA A 36 5.77 -9.72 -3.05
N LEU A 37 7.08 -9.47 -3.13
CA LEU A 37 7.76 -8.96 -4.30
C LEU A 37 8.38 -10.13 -5.04
N VAL A 38 8.15 -10.18 -6.35
CA VAL A 38 8.62 -11.24 -7.24
C VAL A 38 9.43 -10.60 -8.36
N ASP A 39 10.54 -11.24 -8.72
CA ASP A 39 11.37 -10.79 -9.84
C ASP A 39 10.88 -11.32 -11.20
N VAL A 40 11.66 -11.02 -12.25
CA VAL A 40 11.39 -11.43 -13.63
C VAL A 40 11.42 -12.94 -13.87
N GLU A 41 12.14 -13.70 -13.02
CA GLU A 41 12.26 -15.16 -13.11
C GLU A 41 11.09 -15.86 -12.41
N GLY A 42 10.35 -15.13 -11.58
CA GLY A 42 9.25 -15.65 -10.78
C GLY A 42 9.69 -16.03 -9.37
N GLU A 43 10.90 -15.65 -8.95
CA GLU A 43 11.40 -15.90 -7.61
C GLU A 43 10.90 -14.83 -6.64
N THR A 44 10.51 -15.26 -5.44
CA THR A 44 10.11 -14.30 -4.39
C THR A 44 11.35 -13.65 -3.80
N VAL A 45 11.53 -12.36 -4.09
CA VAL A 45 12.61 -11.52 -3.54
C VAL A 45 12.39 -11.31 -2.05
N ASP A 46 11.19 -10.89 -1.66
CA ASP A 46 10.80 -10.72 -0.26
C ASP A 46 9.28 -10.85 -0.09
N TYR A 47 8.82 -11.00 1.15
CA TYR A 47 7.42 -11.14 1.51
C TYR A 47 7.13 -10.54 2.89
N ALA A 48 5.87 -10.19 3.14
CA ALA A 48 5.34 -9.94 4.47
C ALA A 48 4.07 -10.78 4.65
N ALA A 49 4.01 -11.61 5.68
CA ALA A 49 2.85 -12.45 5.98
C ALA A 49 2.62 -12.54 7.49
N ALA A 50 1.37 -12.56 7.92
CA ALA A 50 1.01 -12.81 9.33
C ALA A 50 0.96 -14.31 9.68
N ARG A 51 1.10 -15.20 8.69
CA ARG A 51 1.01 -16.66 8.79
C ARG A 51 2.15 -17.30 7.99
N ASP A 52 2.09 -18.62 7.85
CA ASP A 52 3.02 -19.43 7.08
C ASP A 52 3.41 -18.74 5.75
N PRO A 53 4.70 -18.39 5.58
CA PRO A 53 5.17 -17.67 4.40
C PRO A 53 5.20 -18.54 3.14
N PHE A 54 5.15 -19.87 3.28
CA PHE A 54 5.19 -20.78 2.14
C PHE A 54 4.05 -20.50 1.15
N GLU A 55 2.83 -20.29 1.66
CA GLU A 55 1.66 -20.06 0.82
C GLU A 55 1.78 -18.80 -0.04
N ILE A 56 2.27 -17.68 0.52
CA ILE A 56 2.40 -16.44 -0.25
C ILE A 56 3.53 -16.53 -1.27
N LYS A 57 4.66 -17.18 -0.95
CA LYS A 57 5.77 -17.36 -1.89
C LYS A 57 5.31 -18.12 -3.14
N VAL A 58 4.60 -19.24 -2.94
CA VAL A 58 4.07 -20.05 -4.04
C VAL A 58 3.04 -19.26 -4.85
N ALA A 59 2.06 -18.65 -4.18
CA ALA A 59 1.04 -17.88 -4.86
C ALA A 59 1.65 -16.71 -5.65
N ALA A 60 2.64 -16.02 -5.09
CA ALA A 60 3.30 -14.89 -5.72
C ALA A 60 4.06 -15.31 -6.98
N ALA A 61 4.80 -16.42 -6.93
CA ALA A 61 5.47 -16.97 -8.11
C ALA A 61 4.47 -17.32 -9.23
N GLU A 62 3.37 -18.01 -8.91
CA GLU A 62 2.32 -18.36 -9.87
C GLU A 62 1.66 -17.12 -10.50
N TRP A 63 1.33 -16.13 -9.66
CA TRP A 63 0.70 -14.89 -10.09
C TRP A 63 1.65 -13.99 -10.89
N GLY A 64 2.94 -13.97 -10.56
CA GLY A 64 3.98 -13.27 -11.32
C GLY A 64 4.09 -13.81 -12.75
N LEU A 65 4.04 -15.14 -12.92
CA LEU A 65 4.00 -15.77 -14.25
C LEU A 65 2.78 -15.33 -15.06
N ILE A 66 1.62 -15.19 -14.42
CA ILE A 66 0.38 -14.75 -15.08
C ILE A 66 0.49 -13.28 -15.53
N LEU A 67 1.00 -12.38 -14.68
CA LEU A 67 1.25 -10.99 -15.10
C LEU A 67 2.23 -10.91 -16.27
N ARG A 68 3.30 -11.71 -16.24
CA ARG A 68 4.26 -11.77 -17.35
C ARG A 68 3.62 -12.24 -18.65
N PHE A 69 2.77 -13.26 -18.56
CA PHE A 69 1.99 -13.73 -19.72
C PHE A 69 1.05 -12.63 -20.26
N LEU A 70 0.41 -11.86 -19.38
CA LEU A 70 -0.41 -10.72 -19.79
C LEU A 70 0.43 -9.63 -20.48
N GLY A 71 1.62 -9.30 -19.97
CA GLY A 71 2.54 -8.34 -20.60
C GLY A 71 3.00 -8.76 -22.00
N GLN A 72 2.98 -10.07 -22.32
CA GLN A 72 3.29 -10.62 -23.65
C GLN A 72 2.05 -10.77 -24.54
N ALA A 73 0.85 -10.49 -24.03
CA ALA A 73 -0.37 -10.54 -24.82
C ALA A 73 -0.38 -9.46 -25.92
N ARG A 74 -1.36 -9.54 -26.83
CA ARG A 74 -1.58 -8.49 -27.83
C ARG A 74 -2.69 -7.55 -27.39
N GLY A 75 -2.59 -6.29 -27.78
CA GLY A 75 -3.61 -5.28 -27.51
C GLY A 75 -3.60 -4.81 -26.06
N GLU A 76 -4.77 -4.47 -25.54
CA GLU A 76 -4.90 -3.78 -24.25
C GLU A 76 -4.38 -4.58 -23.04
N LEU A 77 -4.44 -5.91 -23.11
CA LEU A 77 -3.97 -6.78 -22.03
C LEU A 77 -2.46 -6.68 -21.79
N ALA A 78 -1.67 -6.31 -22.81
CA ALA A 78 -0.24 -6.08 -22.70
C ALA A 78 0.11 -4.93 -21.74
N HIS A 79 -0.84 -4.03 -21.51
CA HIS A 79 -0.67 -2.83 -20.69
C HIS A 79 -1.34 -2.98 -19.32
N THR A 80 -1.60 -4.22 -18.88
CA THR A 80 -2.19 -4.49 -17.55
C THR A 80 -1.22 -4.08 -16.45
N GLN A 81 -1.56 -3.00 -15.74
CA GLN A 81 -0.79 -2.51 -14.58
C GLN A 81 -1.23 -3.15 -13.27
N GLU A 82 -2.53 -3.40 -13.14
CA GLU A 82 -3.13 -4.05 -11.98
C GLU A 82 -4.08 -5.17 -12.40
N LEU A 83 -4.07 -6.27 -11.66
CA LEU A 83 -5.02 -7.37 -11.81
C LEU A 83 -5.62 -7.72 -10.46
N TYR A 84 -6.95 -7.79 -10.38
CA TYR A 84 -7.66 -8.26 -9.20
C TYR A 84 -8.32 -9.60 -9.49
N VAL A 85 -8.03 -10.60 -8.66
CA VAL A 85 -8.54 -11.96 -8.83
C VAL A 85 -9.44 -12.35 -7.67
N ARG A 86 -10.62 -12.87 -8.00
CA ARG A 86 -11.54 -13.51 -7.05
C ARG A 86 -11.34 -15.02 -7.08
N ALA A 87 -10.79 -15.58 -6.01
CA ALA A 87 -10.80 -17.03 -5.83
C ALA A 87 -11.90 -17.46 -4.85
N ALA A 88 -12.06 -18.77 -4.69
CA ALA A 88 -13.06 -19.32 -3.78
C ALA A 88 -12.76 -18.90 -2.33
N SER A 89 -11.53 -19.03 -1.84
CA SER A 89 -11.19 -18.81 -0.43
C SER A 89 -10.48 -17.49 -0.14
N ARG A 90 -9.92 -16.85 -1.18
CA ARG A 90 -9.02 -15.69 -1.10
C ARG A 90 -9.29 -14.74 -2.28
N SER A 91 -8.84 -13.51 -2.16
CA SER A 91 -8.75 -12.58 -3.29
C SER A 91 -7.29 -12.18 -3.46
N TYR A 92 -6.89 -11.77 -4.66
CA TYR A 92 -5.53 -11.30 -4.93
C TYR A 92 -5.57 -9.93 -5.61
N CYS A 93 -4.59 -9.10 -5.31
CA CYS A 93 -4.25 -7.91 -6.07
C CYS A 93 -2.81 -8.07 -6.55
N LEU A 94 -2.61 -7.97 -7.85
CA LEU A 94 -1.31 -8.05 -8.48
C LEU A 94 -1.02 -6.72 -9.13
N VAL A 95 0.20 -6.25 -9.00
CA VAL A 95 0.66 -4.98 -9.54
C VAL A 95 1.95 -5.23 -10.31
N ALA A 96 1.94 -4.87 -11.60
CA ALA A 96 3.12 -4.96 -12.45
C ALA A 96 4.08 -3.80 -12.13
N LEU A 97 5.35 -4.13 -11.96
CA LEU A 97 6.46 -3.20 -11.83
C LEU A 97 7.33 -3.25 -13.09
N GLU A 98 8.27 -2.32 -13.19
CA GLU A 98 9.22 -2.28 -14.30
C GLU A 98 10.15 -3.52 -14.31
N GLU A 99 10.77 -3.78 -15.46
CA GLU A 99 11.70 -4.89 -15.68
C GLU A 99 11.11 -6.30 -15.41
N GLY A 100 9.78 -6.42 -15.34
CA GLY A 100 9.09 -7.69 -15.12
C GLY A 100 8.96 -8.09 -13.65
N TYR A 101 9.28 -7.20 -12.72
CA TYR A 101 8.95 -7.38 -11.32
C TYR A 101 7.43 -7.33 -11.09
N ALA A 102 6.97 -7.95 -10.02
CA ALA A 102 5.57 -7.92 -9.62
C ALA A 102 5.40 -7.83 -8.10
N LEU A 103 4.47 -7.01 -7.67
CA LEU A 103 3.95 -7.01 -6.31
C LEU A 103 2.65 -7.83 -6.28
N VAL A 104 2.61 -8.85 -5.42
CA VAL A 104 1.44 -9.72 -5.24
C VAL A 104 0.94 -9.61 -3.82
N MET A 105 -0.35 -9.30 -3.65
CA MET A 105 -1.02 -9.19 -2.36
C MET A 105 -2.10 -10.27 -2.23
N GLU A 106 -2.08 -11.01 -1.12
CA GLU A 106 -3.21 -11.82 -0.70
C GLU A 106 -4.17 -10.98 0.14
N LEU A 107 -5.41 -10.90 -0.32
CA LEU A 107 -6.49 -10.17 0.33
C LEU A 107 -7.48 -11.14 1.01
N PRO A 108 -8.25 -10.65 2.01
CA PRO A 108 -9.41 -11.38 2.51
C PRO A 108 -10.38 -11.76 1.38
N ARG A 109 -11.10 -12.87 1.58
CA ARG A 109 -12.12 -13.32 0.64
C ARG A 109 -13.08 -12.19 0.28
N TRP A 110 -13.29 -12.01 -1.02
CA TRP A 110 -14.20 -10.99 -1.58
C TRP A 110 -13.78 -9.54 -1.33
N CYS A 111 -12.52 -9.30 -0.97
CA CYS A 111 -11.97 -7.96 -0.88
C CYS A 111 -11.46 -7.52 -2.27
N PHE A 112 -11.99 -6.38 -2.75
CA PHE A 112 -11.57 -5.69 -3.98
C PHE A 112 -11.30 -4.19 -3.76
N SER A 113 -11.42 -3.74 -2.51
CA SER A 113 -11.15 -2.37 -2.15
C SER A 113 -9.80 -2.32 -1.44
N VAL A 114 -8.76 -2.04 -2.22
CA VAL A 114 -7.41 -1.79 -1.70
C VAL A 114 -7.17 -0.28 -1.77
N SER A 115 -6.51 0.26 -0.75
CA SER A 115 -6.08 1.66 -0.75
C SER A 115 -5.09 1.88 -1.90
N GLN A 116 -5.52 2.67 -2.89
CA GLN A 116 -4.66 3.02 -4.02
C GLN A 116 -3.48 3.88 -3.56
N ARG A 117 -3.67 4.75 -2.56
CA ARG A 117 -2.56 5.52 -1.97
C ARG A 117 -1.53 4.61 -1.31
N ALA A 118 -1.96 3.57 -0.60
CA ALA A 118 -1.05 2.59 -0.01
C ALA A 118 -0.28 1.80 -1.08
N VAL A 119 -0.96 1.36 -2.14
CA VAL A 119 -0.35 0.62 -3.25
C VAL A 119 0.65 1.50 -3.97
N CYS A 120 0.28 2.72 -4.37
CA CYS A 120 1.19 3.65 -5.04
C CYS A 120 2.42 3.98 -4.19
N GLN A 121 2.25 4.24 -2.90
CA GLN A 121 3.38 4.49 -2.00
C GLN A 121 4.30 3.26 -1.93
N ALA A 122 3.74 2.06 -1.77
CA ALA A 122 4.54 0.84 -1.71
C ALA A 122 5.25 0.55 -3.04
N VAL A 123 4.59 0.76 -4.17
CA VAL A 123 5.21 0.65 -5.51
C VAL A 123 6.39 1.61 -5.62
N GLN A 124 6.25 2.86 -5.19
CA GLN A 124 7.34 3.84 -5.22
C GLN A 124 8.51 3.40 -4.34
N GLU A 125 8.24 3.03 -3.09
CA GLU A 125 9.27 2.58 -2.14
C GLU A 125 9.97 1.29 -2.62
N LEU A 126 9.22 0.34 -3.19
CA LEU A 126 9.79 -0.91 -3.73
C LEU A 126 10.62 -0.65 -4.99
N SER A 127 10.14 0.20 -5.90
CA SER A 127 10.88 0.56 -7.12
C SER A 127 12.18 1.27 -6.76
N GLU A 128 12.16 2.22 -5.82
CA GLU A 128 13.36 2.92 -5.35
C GLU A 128 14.38 1.94 -4.74
N GLU A 129 13.95 1.04 -3.85
CA GLU A 129 14.82 0.04 -3.23
C GLU A 129 15.39 -0.96 -4.25
N ALA A 130 14.61 -1.33 -5.27
CA ALA A 130 15.05 -2.23 -6.34
C ALA A 130 15.86 -1.53 -7.45
N GLY A 131 16.00 -0.20 -7.41
CA GLY A 131 16.65 0.58 -8.48
C GLY A 131 15.84 0.64 -9.78
N LEU A 132 14.54 0.38 -9.72
CA LEU A 132 13.62 0.39 -10.85
C LEU A 132 13.04 1.78 -11.10
N ALA A 133 12.58 2.02 -12.33
CA ALA A 133 11.78 3.20 -12.61
C ALA A 133 10.40 3.12 -11.92
N ASN A 134 9.91 4.27 -11.48
CA ASN A 134 8.56 4.38 -10.92
C ASN A 134 7.52 4.32 -12.05
N PRO A 135 6.50 3.45 -11.95
CA PRO A 135 5.45 3.38 -12.96
C PRO A 135 4.68 4.71 -13.06
N LEU A 136 4.41 5.17 -14.29
CA LEU A 136 3.78 6.48 -14.55
C LEU A 136 2.38 6.65 -13.94
N TRP A 137 1.68 5.54 -13.71
CA TRP A 137 0.36 5.53 -13.09
C TRP A 137 0.43 5.78 -11.56
N CYS A 138 1.56 5.43 -10.94
CA CYS A 138 1.90 5.73 -9.54
C CYS A 138 2.57 7.09 -9.42
N GLY A 139 1.88 8.19 -9.72
CA GLY A 139 2.48 9.52 -9.51
C GLY A 139 1.99 10.67 -10.38
N ALA A 140 0.94 10.48 -11.19
CA ALA A 140 0.35 11.56 -11.95
C ALA A 140 -0.44 12.53 -11.04
N GLY A 141 0.28 13.39 -10.29
CA GLY A 141 -0.27 14.61 -9.69
C GLY A 141 -0.38 14.67 -8.16
N ALA A 142 -0.22 13.57 -7.43
CA ALA A 142 -0.21 13.56 -5.97
C ALA A 142 0.76 12.49 -5.43
N SER A 143 1.71 12.90 -4.60
CA SER A 143 2.62 11.98 -3.88
C SER A 143 2.07 11.82 -2.47
N TRP A 144 1.27 10.78 -2.30
CA TRP A 144 0.63 10.48 -1.03
C TRP A 144 1.59 9.73 -0.12
N ARG A 145 1.84 10.28 1.06
CA ARG A 145 2.63 9.64 2.11
C ARG A 145 1.78 9.34 3.33
N ARG A 146 1.82 8.10 3.80
CA ARG A 146 1.17 7.70 5.05
C ARG A 146 1.77 8.48 6.22
N VAL A 147 0.90 9.03 7.05
CA VAL A 147 1.28 9.79 8.25
C VAL A 147 0.49 9.34 9.47
N GLN A 148 1.05 9.55 10.65
CA GLN A 148 0.31 9.41 11.90
C GLN A 148 -0.33 10.76 12.24
N VAL A 149 -1.56 10.73 12.71
CA VAL A 149 -2.35 11.92 13.00
C VAL A 149 -3.02 11.77 14.34
N HIS A 150 -2.86 12.76 15.21
CA HIS A 150 -3.69 12.90 16.40
C HIS A 150 -4.97 13.63 16.02
N THR A 151 -6.11 13.06 16.43
CA THR A 151 -7.44 13.64 16.20
C THR A 151 -8.07 14.08 17.51
N ALA A 152 -8.90 15.11 17.48
CA ALA A 152 -9.67 15.53 18.64
C ALA A 152 -10.64 14.43 19.09
N GLU A 153 -10.79 14.24 20.41
CA GLU A 153 -11.67 13.23 20.99
C GLU A 153 -13.10 13.32 20.44
N GLY A 154 -13.68 12.17 20.11
CA GLY A 154 -15.04 12.09 19.57
C GLY A 154 -15.19 12.63 18.14
N THR A 155 -14.13 13.11 17.49
CA THR A 155 -14.20 13.63 16.11
C THR A 155 -13.12 13.02 15.21
N ARG A 156 -13.27 13.18 13.88
CA ARG A 156 -12.23 12.84 12.91
C ARG A 156 -11.32 14.02 12.56
N ARG A 157 -11.44 15.14 13.29
CA ARG A 157 -10.71 16.37 12.97
C ARG A 157 -9.25 16.24 13.41
N PRO A 158 -8.27 16.46 12.51
CA PRO A 158 -6.86 16.38 12.85
C PRO A 158 -6.45 17.57 13.73
N LEU A 159 -5.55 17.32 14.69
CA LEU A 159 -4.96 18.30 15.62
C LEU A 159 -3.45 18.42 15.46
N ALA A 160 -2.80 17.29 15.21
CA ALA A 160 -1.36 17.23 14.97
C ALA A 160 -1.03 16.10 14.01
N ILE A 161 0.06 16.25 13.27
CA ILE A 161 0.63 15.21 12.41
C ILE A 161 2.04 14.85 12.86
N CYS A 162 2.44 13.61 12.66
CA CYS A 162 3.80 13.16 12.89
C CYS A 162 4.56 13.19 11.57
N LEU A 163 5.52 14.11 11.44
CA LEU A 163 6.46 14.20 10.33
C LEU A 163 7.87 14.02 10.86
N GLU A 164 8.69 13.22 10.18
CA GLU A 164 10.09 12.97 10.58
C GLU A 164 10.25 12.58 12.06
N ARG A 165 9.29 11.77 12.56
CA ARG A 165 9.22 11.31 13.97
C ARG A 165 8.99 12.44 14.99
N ARG A 166 8.51 13.60 14.55
CA ARG A 166 8.14 14.74 15.40
C ARG A 166 6.68 15.09 15.20
N TRP A 167 5.98 15.29 16.31
CA TRP A 167 4.61 15.79 16.30
C TRP A 167 4.61 17.29 16.05
N GLN A 168 3.79 17.72 15.09
CA GLN A 168 3.57 19.11 14.75
C GLN A 168 2.08 19.43 14.84
N GLU A 169 1.74 20.47 15.59
CA GLU A 169 0.38 20.98 15.66
C GLU A 169 -0.03 21.60 14.33
N LEU A 170 -1.33 21.53 14.03
CA LEU A 170 -1.89 22.08 12.81
C LEU A 170 -3.21 22.78 13.06
N SER A 171 -3.51 23.72 12.16
CA SER A 171 -4.80 24.39 12.08
C SER A 171 -5.56 23.90 10.85
N VAL A 172 -6.78 23.41 11.04
CA VAL A 172 -7.65 23.01 9.92
C VAL A 172 -8.24 24.26 9.27
N LEU A 173 -7.85 24.52 8.02
CA LEU A 173 -8.33 25.65 7.22
C LEU A 173 -9.69 25.35 6.58
N GLY A 174 -9.95 24.08 6.25
CA GLY A 174 -11.21 23.70 5.62
C GLY A 174 -11.26 22.23 5.20
N ARG A 175 -12.30 21.90 4.45
CA ARG A 175 -12.43 20.61 3.79
C ARG A 175 -11.69 20.64 2.47
N TYR A 176 -10.84 19.65 2.26
CA TYR A 176 -10.28 19.37 0.95
C TYR A 176 -11.18 18.31 0.29
N GLN A 177 -11.56 18.53 -0.95
CA GLN A 177 -12.33 17.60 -1.75
C GLN A 177 -11.64 17.45 -3.09
N GLU A 178 -11.42 16.20 -3.49
CA GLU A 178 -10.93 15.85 -4.81
C GLU A 178 -12.01 15.01 -5.52
N PRO A 179 -12.20 15.16 -6.84
CA PRO A 179 -13.15 14.34 -7.59
C PRO A 179 -12.93 12.82 -7.44
N ALA A 180 -11.69 12.40 -7.15
CA ALA A 180 -11.30 11.01 -7.01
C ALA A 180 -11.59 10.39 -5.63
N PHE A 181 -12.17 11.14 -4.69
CA PHE A 181 -12.41 10.61 -3.34
C PHE A 181 -13.41 9.46 -3.32
N ARG A 182 -13.02 8.39 -2.65
CA ARG A 182 -13.90 7.24 -2.44
C ARG A 182 -14.92 7.53 -1.33
N PRO A 183 -16.08 6.83 -1.34
CA PRO A 183 -17.04 6.92 -0.25
C PRO A 183 -16.38 6.64 1.11
N GLY A 184 -16.58 7.57 2.05
CA GLY A 184 -16.01 7.47 3.40
C GLY A 184 -14.61 8.05 3.57
N GLU A 185 -13.96 8.49 2.48
CA GLU A 185 -12.77 9.34 2.56
C GLU A 185 -13.12 10.74 3.05
N VAL A 186 -12.21 11.31 3.82
CA VAL A 186 -12.42 12.63 4.42
C VAL A 186 -11.14 13.46 4.27
N GLY A 187 -11.21 14.48 3.42
CA GLY A 187 -10.12 15.43 3.21
C GLY A 187 -10.17 16.65 4.13
N TYR A 188 -8.99 17.13 4.49
CA TYR A 188 -8.75 18.34 5.26
C TYR A 188 -7.63 19.14 4.61
N ARG A 189 -7.85 20.44 4.42
CA ARG A 189 -6.74 21.37 4.17
C ARG A 189 -6.27 21.91 5.51
N VAL A 190 -4.98 21.77 5.78
CA VAL A 190 -4.39 22.11 7.07
C VAL A 190 -3.22 23.06 6.87
N ARG A 191 -2.91 23.83 7.92
CA ARG A 191 -1.72 24.67 8.00
C ARG A 191 -0.89 24.24 9.20
N LEU A 192 0.40 23.99 8.98
CA LEU A 192 1.37 23.74 10.03
C LEU A 192 1.75 25.03 10.76
N TYR A 193 2.39 24.90 11.93
CA TYR A 193 2.83 26.05 12.72
C TYR A 193 3.85 26.94 11.98
N ASP A 194 4.68 26.34 11.12
CA ASP A 194 5.64 27.04 10.26
C ASP A 194 4.98 27.78 9.07
N GLY A 195 3.66 27.65 8.91
CA GLY A 195 2.88 28.32 7.87
C GLY A 195 2.67 27.48 6.60
N HIS A 196 3.30 26.31 6.46
CA HIS A 196 3.09 25.45 5.30
C HIS A 196 1.66 24.90 5.25
N GLU A 197 1.03 25.00 4.08
CA GLU A 197 -0.30 24.43 3.83
C GLU A 197 -0.19 23.08 3.14
N LEU A 198 -0.99 22.12 3.62
CA LEU A 198 -0.93 20.73 3.18
C LEU A 198 -2.35 20.15 3.09
N ASN A 199 -2.49 19.09 2.30
CA ASN A 199 -3.74 18.32 2.23
C ASN A 199 -3.58 16.99 2.97
N LEU A 200 -4.51 16.70 3.88
CA LEU A 200 -4.62 15.42 4.57
C LEU A 200 -5.88 14.70 4.13
N VAL A 201 -5.77 13.40 3.89
CA VAL A 201 -6.91 12.52 3.61
C VAL A 201 -6.94 11.39 4.61
N ARG A 202 -8.09 11.21 5.25
CA ARG A 202 -8.38 10.03 6.07
C ARG A 202 -9.19 9.04 5.25
N GLU A 203 -8.66 7.84 5.09
CA GLU A 203 -9.36 6.75 4.41
C GLU A 203 -10.34 6.02 5.35
N PRO A 204 -11.26 5.17 4.83
CA PRO A 204 -12.25 4.46 5.65
C PRO A 204 -11.64 3.63 6.79
N LEU A 205 -10.50 2.98 6.54
CA LEU A 205 -9.76 2.20 7.54
C LEU A 205 -9.09 3.06 8.63
N GLY A 206 -9.20 4.39 8.54
CA GLY A 206 -8.62 5.32 9.51
C GLY A 206 -7.14 5.60 9.31
N ILE A 207 -6.57 5.13 8.19
CA ILE A 207 -5.24 5.50 7.75
C ILE A 207 -5.28 6.92 7.19
N TRP A 208 -4.23 7.68 7.49
CA TRP A 208 -4.08 9.05 7.04
C TRP A 208 -2.96 9.17 6.03
N TYR A 209 -3.21 9.97 5.00
CA TYR A 209 -2.25 10.30 3.94
C TYR A 209 -2.10 11.80 3.86
N LEU A 210 -0.85 12.22 3.68
CA LEU A 210 -0.45 13.58 3.39
C LEU A 210 -0.12 13.67 1.91
N ASP A 211 -0.66 14.69 1.24
CA ASP A 211 -0.23 15.05 -0.10
C ASP A 211 1.06 15.88 -0.02
N LEU A 212 2.12 15.40 -0.65
CA LEU A 212 3.42 16.08 -0.72
C LEU A 212 3.53 17.06 -1.89
N VAL A 213 2.46 17.22 -2.69
CA VAL A 213 2.46 18.16 -3.81
C VAL A 213 2.20 19.58 -3.31
N SER A 214 3.29 20.35 -3.27
CA SER A 214 3.34 21.80 -3.14
C SER A 214 3.12 22.50 -4.48
#